data_AF-A0A7T5E0W9-F1
#
_entry.id   AF-A0A7T5E0W9-F1
#
_cell.length_a   1.000
_cell.length_b   1.000
_cell.length_c   1.000
_cell.angle_alpha   90.00
_cell.angle_beta   90.00
_cell.angle_gamma   90.00
#
_symmetry.space_group_name_H-M   'P 1'
#
loop_
_entity.id
_entity.type
_entity.pdbx_description
1 polymer ?
#
loop_
_entity_poly.entity_id
_entity_poly.type
_entity_poly.pdbx_seq_one_letter_code
_entity_poly.pdbx_strand_id
1 'polypeptide(L)'
;MVKAGRVTLIGYIRAGSARFVVNIRGDVSEVKAAMAAGVEAAENTPGGILETWVIIPRPHENVVAVLPIDFNEEVEIYRQAVEMPILPGSTGR
;
A
#
# COMPACT_ATOMS: atom_id res chain seq x y z
N MET A 1 0.42 7.16 -3.17
CA MET A 1 -0.06 5.79 -2.88
C MET A 1 -1.52 5.77 -2.45
N VAL A 2 -1.87 5.73 -1.15
CA VAL A 2 -3.25 5.46 -0.66
C VAL A 2 -4.35 6.40 -1.15
N LYS A 3 -4.00 7.59 -1.66
CA LYS A 3 -4.97 8.54 -2.25
C LYS A 3 -5.21 8.32 -3.75
N ALA A 4 -4.36 7.55 -4.41
CA ALA A 4 -4.35 7.38 -5.86
C ALA A 4 -4.85 6.00 -6.32
N GLY A 5 -4.96 5.04 -5.40
CA GLY A 5 -5.52 3.73 -5.66
C GLY A 5 -6.15 3.16 -4.39
N ARG A 6 -7.09 2.25 -4.55
CA ARG A 6 -7.75 1.50 -3.47
C ARG A 6 -6.78 0.47 -2.92
N VAL A 7 -5.87 0.94 -2.08
CA VAL A 7 -4.82 0.14 -1.44
C VAL A 7 -4.75 0.45 0.05
N THR A 8 -4.32 -0.55 0.81
CA THR A 8 -4.06 -0.41 2.24
C THR A 8 -2.57 -0.26 2.47
N LEU A 9 -2.18 0.78 3.22
CA LEU A 9 -0.84 0.89 3.79
C LEU A 9 -0.75 -0.06 4.98
N ILE A 10 0.17 -1.03 4.92
CA ILE A 10 0.28 -2.07 5.94
C ILE A 10 1.34 -1.73 6.99
N GLY A 11 2.40 -1.06 6.56
CA GLY A 11 3.47 -0.69 7.46
C GLY A 11 4.66 -0.09 6.72
N TYR A 12 5.66 0.26 7.51
CA TYR A 12 6.94 0.75 7.02
C TYR A 12 8.08 0.06 7.75
N ILE A 13 9.25 0.04 7.12
CA ILE A 13 10.46 -0.57 7.65
C ILE A 13 11.56 0.49 7.65
N ARG A 14 12.32 0.56 8.74
CA ARG A 14 13.58 1.29 8.79
C ARG A 14 14.68 0.36 8.29
N ALA A 15 15.12 0.56 7.05
CA ALA A 15 16.09 -0.31 6.39
C ALA A 15 17.56 -0.01 6.76
N GLY A 16 17.78 0.98 7.63
CA GLY A 16 19.12 1.46 7.97
C GLY A 16 19.65 2.50 6.97
N SER A 17 20.74 3.18 7.31
CA SER A 17 21.36 4.23 6.46
C SER A 17 20.37 5.30 6.00
N ALA A 18 19.45 5.70 6.88
CA ALA A 18 18.35 6.64 6.59
C ALA A 18 17.40 6.21 5.45
N ARG A 19 17.37 4.91 5.09
CA ARG A 19 16.45 4.36 4.10
C ARG A 19 15.20 3.81 4.77
N PHE A 20 14.08 4.00 4.10
CA PHE A 20 12.77 3.53 4.55
C PHE A 20 12.09 2.75 3.44
N VAL A 21 11.33 1.72 3.82
CA VAL A 21 10.51 0.92 2.92
C VAL A 21 9.06 1.06 3.36
N VAL A 22 8.14 1.17 2.41
CA VAL A 22 6.70 1.26 2.66
C VAL A 22 6.03 0.11 1.91
N ASN A 23 5.21 -0.67 2.61
CA ASN A 23 4.51 -1.83 2.04
C ASN A 23 3.01 -1.53 1.91
N ILE A 24 2.46 -1.73 0.72
CA ILE A 24 1.03 -1.57 0.41
C ILE A 24 0.45 -2.87 -0.17
N ARG A 25 -0.84 -3.11 0.05
CA ARG A 25 -1.58 -4.25 -0.54
C ARG A 25 -2.92 -3.79 -1.11
N GLY A 26 -3.40 -4.53 -2.10
CA GLY A 26 -4.66 -4.30 -2.80
C GLY A 26 -4.67 -5.03 -4.13
N ASP A 27 -5.69 -4.78 -4.94
CA ASP A 27 -5.75 -5.30 -6.30
C ASP A 27 -4.59 -4.78 -7.15
N VAL A 28 -4.08 -5.63 -8.05
CA VAL A 28 -2.85 -5.31 -8.82
C VAL A 28 -2.99 -4.03 -9.66
N SER A 29 -4.18 -3.72 -10.18
CA SER A 29 -4.45 -2.48 -10.91
C SER A 29 -4.35 -1.25 -10.00
N GLU A 30 -4.93 -1.34 -8.82
CA GLU A 30 -4.91 -0.28 -7.80
C GLU A 30 -3.51 -0.06 -7.25
N VAL A 31 -2.75 -1.13 -7.03
CA VAL A 31 -1.35 -1.07 -6.60
C VAL A 31 -0.47 -0.39 -7.65
N LYS A 32 -0.69 -0.65 -8.94
CA LYS A 32 0.03 0.04 -10.03
C LYS A 32 -0.25 1.55 -10.04
N ALA A 33 -1.52 1.94 -9.93
CA ALA A 33 -1.90 3.35 -9.86
C ALA A 33 -1.32 4.04 -8.61
N ALA A 34 -1.43 3.37 -7.45
CA ALA A 34 -0.89 3.86 -6.20
C ALA A 34 0.63 4.03 -6.23
N MET A 35 1.35 3.09 -6.86
CA MET A 35 2.81 3.13 -7.00
C MET A 35 3.24 4.27 -7.92
N ALA A 36 2.60 4.46 -9.08
CA ALA A 36 2.94 5.56 -9.99
C ALA A 36 2.86 6.93 -9.29
N ALA A 37 1.77 7.20 -8.57
CA ALA A 37 1.63 8.42 -7.78
C ALA A 37 2.59 8.48 -6.57
N GLY A 38 3.04 7.33 -6.07
CA GLY A 38 4.03 7.26 -4.99
C GLY A 38 5.44 7.63 -5.46
N VAL A 39 5.83 7.14 -6.63
CA VAL A 39 7.11 7.46 -7.30
C VAL A 39 7.16 8.96 -7.60
N GLU A 40 6.12 9.51 -8.23
CA GLU A 40 6.04 10.95 -8.51
C GLU A 40 6.14 11.80 -7.23
N ALA A 41 5.46 11.39 -6.15
CA ALA A 41 5.53 12.10 -4.88
C ALA A 41 6.95 12.04 -4.25
N ALA A 42 7.63 10.89 -4.37
CA ALA A 42 8.98 10.73 -3.85
C ALA A 42 9.99 11.61 -4.61
N GLU A 43 9.89 11.67 -5.94
CA GLU A 43 10.75 12.51 -6.80
C GLU A 43 10.52 14.00 -6.59
N ASN A 44 9.29 14.41 -6.29
CA ASN A 44 8.95 15.81 -6.00
C ASN A 44 9.25 16.24 -4.56
N THR A 45 9.65 15.33 -3.68
CA THR A 45 9.95 15.65 -2.28
C THR A 45 11.36 16.24 -2.17
N PRO A 46 11.54 17.45 -1.60
CA PRO A 46 12.86 18.04 -1.42
C PRO A 46 13.79 17.14 -0.59
N GLY A 47 14.92 16.74 -1.17
CA GLY A 47 15.87 15.82 -0.53
C GLY A 47 15.43 14.35 -0.48
N GLY A 48 14.28 14.02 -1.08
CA GLY A 48 13.82 12.66 -1.27
C GLY A 48 14.51 12.00 -2.47
N ILE A 49 14.88 10.74 -2.31
CA ILE A 49 15.44 9.91 -3.40
C ILE A 49 14.70 8.58 -3.42
N LEU A 50 14.20 8.18 -4.58
CA LEU A 50 13.65 6.87 -4.80
C LEU A 50 14.78 5.87 -5.08
N GLU A 51 15.02 4.97 -4.13
CA GLU A 51 16.07 3.96 -4.24
C GLU A 51 15.64 2.75 -5.08
N THR A 52 14.47 2.18 -4.79
CA THR A 52 13.97 0.96 -5.44
C THR A 52 12.49 0.75 -5.13
N TRP A 53 11.78 0.06 -6.02
CA TRP A 53 10.40 -0.38 -5.81
C TRP A 53 10.12 -1.65 -6.62
N VAL A 54 9.13 -2.43 -6.19
CA VAL A 54 8.66 -3.63 -6.90
C VAL A 54 7.17 -3.85 -6.62
N ILE A 55 6.46 -4.45 -7.58
CA ILE A 55 5.09 -4.90 -7.43
C ILE A 55 5.06 -6.42 -7.62
N ILE A 56 4.49 -7.13 -6.66
CA ILE A 56 4.30 -8.59 -6.70
C ILE A 56 2.79 -8.87 -6.79
N PRO A 57 2.26 -9.23 -7.97
CA PRO A 57 0.80 -9.38 -8.16
C PRO A 57 0.14 -10.47 -7.31
N ARG A 58 0.87 -11.56 -7.05
CA ARG A 58 0.39 -12.69 -6.26
C ARG A 58 1.55 -13.23 -5.41
N PRO A 59 1.82 -12.64 -4.23
CA PRO A 59 2.87 -13.13 -3.35
C PRO A 59 2.53 -14.54 -2.86
N HIS A 60 3.53 -15.42 -2.80
CA HIS A 60 3.37 -16.76 -2.24
C HIS A 60 3.09 -16.68 -0.73
N GLU A 61 2.27 -17.56 -0.18
CA GLU A 61 1.84 -17.53 1.24
C GLU A 61 3.03 -17.52 2.20
N ASN A 62 4.04 -18.36 1.95
CA ASN A 62 5.29 -18.35 2.72
C ASN A 62 5.99 -16.98 2.77
N VAL A 63 5.92 -16.19 1.69
CA VAL A 63 6.50 -14.83 1.67
C VAL A 63 5.70 -13.89 2.56
N VAL A 64 4.37 -14.02 2.56
CA VAL A 64 3.47 -13.23 3.40
C VAL A 64 3.66 -13.57 4.88
N ALA A 65 3.88 -14.83 5.21
CA ALA A 65 4.10 -15.29 6.58
C ALA A 65 5.43 -14.83 7.18
N VAL A 66 6.48 -14.73 6.37
CA VAL A 66 7.85 -14.41 6.84
C VAL A 66 8.17 -12.93 6.75
N LEU A 67 7.74 -12.24 5.69
CA LEU A 67 8.02 -10.82 5.51
C LEU A 67 6.92 -9.96 6.14
N PRO A 68 7.24 -8.74 6.62
CA PRO A 68 6.27 -7.82 7.19
C PRO A 68 5.43 -7.14 6.10
N ILE A 69 4.65 -7.94 5.37
CA ILE A 69 3.80 -7.52 4.25
C ILE A 69 2.33 -7.96 4.39
N ASP A 70 1.99 -8.64 5.49
CA ASP A 70 0.62 -9.07 5.76
C ASP A 70 -0.18 -8.02 6.52
N PHE A 71 -1.51 -8.09 6.40
CA PHE A 71 -2.41 -7.20 7.13
C PHE A 71 -2.30 -7.40 8.64
N ASN A 72 -2.62 -6.36 9.40
CA ASN A 72 -2.66 -6.37 10.86
C ASN A 72 -3.96 -5.71 11.35
N GLU A 73 -4.26 -5.85 12.64
CA GLU A 73 -5.49 -5.34 13.24
C GLU A 73 -5.62 -3.81 13.14
N GLU A 74 -4.51 -3.07 13.15
CA GLU A 74 -4.51 -1.60 13.08
C GLU A 74 -5.01 -1.09 11.72
N VAL A 75 -4.78 -1.86 10.65
CA VAL A 75 -5.12 -1.45 9.28
C VAL A 75 -6.40 -2.09 8.74
N GLU A 76 -7.07 -2.92 9.53
CA GLU A 76 -8.23 -3.70 9.13
C GLU A 76 -9.41 -2.81 8.69
N ILE A 77 -9.61 -1.65 9.33
CA ILE A 77 -10.64 -0.68 8.92
C ILE A 77 -10.38 -0.18 7.49
N TYR A 78 -9.12 0.07 7.13
CA TYR A 78 -8.75 0.53 5.80
C TYR A 78 -8.82 -0.59 4.76
N ARG A 79 -8.51 -1.83 5.17
CA ARG A 79 -8.72 -3.01 4.33
C ARG A 79 -10.19 -3.19 3.99
N GLN A 80 -11.07 -3.14 4.99
CA GLN A 80 -12.51 -3.24 4.79
C GLN A 80 -13.04 -2.13 3.89
N ALA A 81 -12.58 -0.89 4.04
CA ALA A 81 -12.96 0.20 3.15
C ALA A 81 -12.51 -0.02 1.69
N VAL A 82 -11.39 -0.71 1.48
CA VAL A 82 -10.91 -1.08 0.15
C VAL A 82 -11.71 -2.26 -0.42
N GLU A 83 -12.05 -3.27 0.38
CA GLU A 83 -12.77 -4.48 -0.07
C GLU A 83 -14.30 -4.28 -0.19
N MET A 84 -14.90 -3.48 0.68
CA MET A 84 -16.33 -3.17 0.71
C MET A 84 -16.55 -1.70 0.31
N PRO A 85 -16.74 -1.40 -0.99
CA PRO A 85 -17.02 -0.04 -1.41
C PRO A 85 -18.33 0.44 -0.78
N ILE A 86 -18.28 1.56 -0.05
CA ILE A 86 -19.49 2.27 0.39
C ILE A 86 -20.19 2.74 -0.87
N LEU A 87 -21.22 2.01 -1.30
CA LEU A 87 -22.02 2.38 -2.44
C LEU A 87 -22.81 3.65 -2.09
N PRO A 88 -22.72 4.72 -2.91
CA PRO A 88 -23.62 5.86 -2.78
C PRO A 88 -25.07 5.36 -2.86
N GLY A 89 -25.83 5.46 -1.77
CA GLY A 89 -27.22 4.99 -1.68
C GLY A 89 -27.47 3.77 -0.78
N SER A 90 -26.46 3.23 -0.08
CA SER A 90 -26.62 2.13 0.89
C SER A 90 -27.10 2.54 2.28
N THR A 91 -27.50 3.81 2.49
CA THR A 91 -28.20 4.24 3.70
C THR A 91 -29.60 3.62 3.69
N GLY A 92 -29.75 2.52 4.42
CA GLY A 92 -31.02 1.85 4.65
C GLY A 92 -32.05 2.80 5.25
N ARG A 93 -33.25 2.74 4.67
CA ARG A 93 -34.49 2.83 5.44
C ARG A 93 -34.58 1.67 6.43
#